data_AF-A0A1S2H791-F1
#
_entry.id   AF-A0A1S2H791-F1
#
_cell.length_a   1.000
_cell.length_b   1.000
_cell.length_c   1.000
_cell.angle_alpha   90.00
_cell.angle_beta   90.00
_cell.angle_gamma   90.00
#
_symmetry.space_group_name_H-M   'P 1'
#
loop_
_entity.id
_entity.type
_entity.pdbx_description
1 polymer ?
#
loop_
_entity_poly.entity_id
_entity_poly.type
_entity_poly.pdbx_seq_one_letter_code
_entity_poly.pdbx_strand_id
1 'polypeptide(L)'
;MAATGLLTTSVAILVGTVALFVWRARNPVWVRDAQLTQNASPVTSVLLLALGVLVAAVVLAFGIILIRTGHSVVGWAMVCLAAARLVHASVAVWIRRRPLS
;
A
#
# COMPACT_ATOMS: atom_id res chain seq x y z
N MET A 1 17.65 16.09 -12.61
CA MET A 1 18.22 14.93 -11.86
C MET A 1 17.38 14.54 -10.65
N ALA A 2 16.98 15.48 -9.78
CA ALA A 2 16.16 15.17 -8.60
C ALA A 2 14.81 14.48 -8.91
N ALA A 3 14.10 14.94 -9.95
CA ALA A 3 12.80 14.37 -10.33
C ALA A 3 12.90 12.89 -10.78
N THR A 4 13.90 12.54 -11.59
CA THR A 4 14.14 11.16 -12.02
C THR A 4 14.56 10.26 -10.86
N GLY A 5 15.33 10.80 -9.90
CA GLY A 5 15.64 10.11 -8.64
C GLY A 5 14.40 9.82 -7.78
N LEU A 6 13.45 10.76 -7.72
CA LEU A 6 12.19 10.57 -7.01
C LEU A 6 11.39 9.40 -7.62
N LEU A 7 11.19 9.41 -8.94
CA LEU A 7 10.40 8.37 -9.61
C LEU A 7 11.02 6.98 -9.48
N THR A 8 12.33 6.87 -9.68
CA THR A 8 13.05 5.59 -9.52
C THR A 8 12.95 5.07 -8.08
N THR A 9 13.08 5.96 -7.09
CA THR A 9 12.90 5.60 -5.68
C THR A 9 11.46 5.13 -5.40
N SER A 10 10.45 5.83 -5.91
CA SER A 10 9.04 5.45 -5.74
C SER A 10 8.71 4.09 -6.39
N VAL A 11 9.28 3.81 -7.57
CA VAL A 11 9.14 2.51 -8.24
C VAL A 11 9.85 1.42 -7.42
N ALA A 12 11.07 1.67 -6.95
CA ALA A 12 11.80 0.72 -6.11
C ALA A 12 11.05 0.41 -4.80
N ILE A 13 10.45 1.43 -4.16
CA ILE A 13 9.59 1.24 -2.99
C ILE A 13 8.39 0.37 -3.36
N LEU A 14 7.67 0.66 -4.44
CA LEU A 14 6.52 -0.13 -4.85
C LEU A 14 6.88 -1.60 -5.09
N VAL A 15 7.91 -1.86 -5.90
CA VAL A 15 8.36 -3.23 -6.22
C VAL A 15 8.86 -3.93 -4.96
N GLY A 16 9.65 -3.25 -4.14
CA GLY A 16 10.16 -3.76 -2.87
C GLY A 16 9.04 -4.11 -1.89
N THR A 17 8.01 -3.25 -1.77
CA THR A 17 6.82 -3.53 -0.95
C THR A 17 6.09 -4.78 -1.42
N VAL A 18 5.86 -4.91 -2.73
CA VAL A 18 5.21 -6.11 -3.29
C VAL A 18 6.05 -7.36 -3.03
N ALA A 19 7.34 -7.33 -3.33
CA ALA A 19 8.25 -8.45 -3.11
C ALA A 19 8.32 -8.87 -1.64
N LEU A 20 8.42 -7.89 -0.73
CA LEU A 20 8.42 -8.12 0.71
C LEU A 20 7.13 -8.82 1.16
N PHE A 21 5.97 -8.37 0.69
CA PHE A 21 4.70 -9.01 1.04
C PHE A 21 4.56 -10.40 0.46
N VAL A 22 4.96 -10.63 -0.78
CA VAL A 22 4.96 -11.96 -1.39
C VAL A 22 5.85 -12.91 -0.60
N TRP A 23 7.02 -12.45 -0.15
CA TRP A 23 7.91 -13.23 0.70
C TRP A 23 7.31 -13.48 2.09
N ARG A 24 6.80 -12.44 2.76
CA ARG A 24 6.16 -12.53 4.09
C ARG A 24 4.92 -13.42 4.10
N ALA A 25 4.12 -13.39 3.04
CA ALA A 25 2.91 -14.20 2.92
C ALA A 25 3.20 -15.71 2.89
N ARG A 26 4.45 -16.12 2.63
CA ARG A 26 4.90 -17.52 2.73
C ARG A 26 5.15 -17.96 4.17
N ASN A 27 5.29 -17.03 5.12
CA ASN A 27 5.53 -17.36 6.52
C ASN A 27 4.19 -17.46 7.29
N PRO A 28 3.76 -18.67 7.67
CA PRO A 28 2.45 -18.87 8.31
C PRO A 28 2.37 -18.21 9.70
N VAL A 29 3.49 -18.13 10.42
CA VAL A 29 3.54 -17.48 11.75
C VAL A 29 3.22 -16.00 11.61
N TRP A 30 3.84 -15.34 10.64
CA TRP A 30 3.59 -13.92 10.38
C TRP A 30 2.13 -13.65 9.99
N VAL A 31 1.53 -14.50 9.15
CA VAL A 31 0.11 -14.38 8.77
C VAL A 31 -0.80 -14.51 9.99
N ARG A 32 -0.55 -15.51 10.85
CA ARG A 32 -1.33 -15.73 12.07
C ARG A 32 -1.21 -14.55 13.04
N ASP A 33 -0.02 -14.04 13.28
CA ASP A 33 0.21 -12.92 14.19
C ASP A 33 -0.49 -11.64 13.68
N ALA A 34 -0.48 -11.43 12.35
CA ALA A 34 -1.22 -10.34 11.72
C ALA A 34 -2.74 -10.50 11.89
N GLN A 35 -3.28 -11.72 11.77
CA GLN A 35 -4.70 -12.00 12.04
C GLN A 35 -5.06 -11.72 13.50
N LEU A 36 -4.25 -12.19 14.45
CA LEU A 36 -4.47 -11.94 15.88
C LEU A 36 -4.49 -10.44 16.18
N THR A 37 -3.57 -9.68 15.59
CA THR A 37 -3.52 -8.22 15.74
C THR A 37 -4.80 -7.55 15.21
N GLN A 38 -5.26 -7.96 14.03
CA GLN A 38 -6.49 -7.42 13.42
C GLN A 38 -7.75 -7.76 14.23
N ASN A 39 -7.78 -8.95 14.86
CA ASN A 39 -8.92 -9.42 15.65
C ASN A 39 -8.90 -8.88 17.09
N ALA A 40 -7.74 -8.48 17.62
CA ALA A 40 -7.65 -7.83 18.94
C ALA A 40 -8.40 -6.50 18.99
N SER A 41 -8.43 -5.76 17.87
CA SER A 41 -9.15 -4.49 17.76
C SER A 41 -9.82 -4.33 16.39
N PRO A 42 -10.95 -5.03 16.15
CA PRO A 42 -11.52 -5.16 14.81
C PRO A 42 -12.01 -3.82 14.26
N VAL A 43 -12.61 -2.98 15.11
CA VAL A 43 -13.12 -1.66 14.70
C VAL A 43 -11.96 -0.73 14.35
N THR A 44 -10.97 -0.60 15.22
CA THR A 44 -9.79 0.26 14.99
C THR A 44 -9.01 -0.19 13.75
N SER A 45 -8.83 -1.50 13.57
CA SER A 45 -8.15 -2.05 12.40
C SER A 45 -8.88 -1.73 11.10
N VAL A 46 -10.22 -1.81 11.08
CA VAL A 46 -11.04 -1.44 9.92
C VAL A 46 -11.02 0.06 9.67
N LEU A 47 -11.10 0.88 10.71
CA LEU A 47 -11.03 2.35 10.57
C LEU A 47 -9.68 2.79 9.99
N LEU A 48 -8.57 2.24 10.50
CA LEU A 48 -7.23 2.55 9.99
C LEU A 48 -7.03 2.06 8.55
N LEU A 49 -7.61 0.90 8.21
CA LEU A 49 -7.62 0.41 6.84
C LEU A 49 -8.40 1.35 5.91
N ALA A 50 -9.63 1.72 6.28
CA ALA A 50 -10.47 2.62 5.51
C ALA A 50 -9.82 3.99 5.33
N LEU A 51 -9.27 4.56 6.40
CA LEU A 51 -8.51 5.81 6.36
C LEU A 51 -7.29 5.68 5.43
N GLY A 52 -6.54 4.57 5.53
CA GLY A 52 -5.40 4.31 4.66
C GLY A 52 -5.75 4.23 3.18
N VAL A 53 -6.89 3.60 2.86
CA VAL A 53 -7.42 3.52 1.48
C VAL A 53 -7.89 4.90 1.00
N LEU A 54 -8.56 5.67 1.86
CA LEU A 54 -9.00 7.03 1.53
C LEU A 54 -7.81 7.94 1.22
N VAL A 55 -6.77 7.91 2.05
CA VAL A 55 -5.53 8.67 1.80
C VAL A 55 -4.88 8.23 0.49
N ALA A 56 -4.82 6.92 0.21
CA ALA A 56 -4.29 6.43 -1.06
C ALA A 56 -5.10 6.94 -2.26
N ALA A 57 -6.43 7.00 -2.16
CA ALA A 57 -7.29 7.53 -3.22
C ALA A 57 -7.04 9.04 -3.46
N VAL A 58 -6.90 9.83 -2.41
CA VAL A 58 -6.57 11.27 -2.52
C VAL A 58 -5.21 11.48 -3.18
N VAL A 59 -4.18 10.74 -2.75
CA VAL A 59 -2.84 10.79 -3.33
C VAL A 59 -2.85 10.38 -4.80
N LEU A 60 -3.62 9.35 -5.15
CA LEU A 60 -3.79 8.90 -6.53
C LEU A 60 -4.45 9.97 -7.40
N ALA A 61 -5.54 10.57 -6.93
CA ALA A 61 -6.24 11.64 -7.65
C ALA A 61 -5.32 12.84 -7.89
N PHE A 62 -4.56 13.25 -6.87
CA PHE A 62 -3.59 14.33 -7.00
C PHE A 62 -2.46 13.99 -7.97
N GLY A 63 -1.94 12.75 -7.93
CA GLY A 63 -0.94 12.26 -8.87
C GLY A 63 -1.43 12.32 -10.32
N ILE A 64 -2.68 11.91 -10.58
CA ILE A 64 -3.31 12.00 -11.91
C ILE A 64 -3.44 13.45 -12.38
N ILE A 65 -3.85 14.36 -11.50
CA ILE A 65 -3.93 15.79 -11.81
C ILE A 65 -2.56 16.33 -12.21
N LEU A 66 -1.50 16.00 -11.47
CA LEU A 66 -0.14 16.41 -11.78
C LEU A 66 0.36 15.87 -13.13
N ILE A 67 0.01 14.63 -13.48
CA ILE A 67 0.32 14.08 -14.81
C ILE A 67 -0.33 14.94 -15.90
N ARG A 68 -1.60 15.31 -15.72
CA ARG A 68 -2.34 16.15 -16.68
C ARG A 68 -1.82 17.58 -16.78
N THR A 69 -1.25 18.14 -15.72
CA THR A 69 -0.70 19.52 -15.70
C THR A 69 0.78 19.59 -16.08
N GLY A 70 1.34 18.53 -16.68
CA GLY A 70 2.72 18.52 -17.20
C GLY A 70 3.79 18.12 -16.17
N HIS A 71 3.42 17.86 -14.92
CA HIS A 71 4.32 17.40 -13.86
C HIS A 71 4.42 15.86 -13.84
N SER A 72 4.61 15.25 -15.01
CA SER A 72 4.50 13.80 -15.23
C SER A 72 5.33 12.97 -14.25
N VAL A 73 6.60 13.34 -14.03
CA VAL A 73 7.51 12.58 -13.15
C VAL A 73 7.03 12.54 -11.70
N VAL A 74 6.58 13.68 -11.16
CA VAL A 74 6.06 13.78 -9.80
C VAL A 74 4.72 13.08 -9.69
N GLY A 75 3.85 13.25 -10.69
CA GLY A 75 2.57 12.58 -10.74
C GLY A 75 2.68 11.05 -10.73
N TRP A 76 3.59 10.48 -11.53
CA TRP A 76 3.87 9.04 -11.51
C TRP A 76 4.47 8.55 -10.19
N ALA A 77 5.35 9.33 -9.56
CA ALA A 77 5.89 9.00 -8.24
C ALA A 77 4.77 8.90 -7.18
N MET A 78 3.79 9.80 -7.23
CA MET A 78 2.61 9.76 -6.35
C MET A 78 1.69 8.58 -6.66
N VAL A 79 1.51 8.24 -7.94
CA VAL A 79 0.76 7.03 -8.34
C VAL A 79 1.43 5.77 -7.79
N CYS A 80 2.76 5.65 -7.88
CA CYS A 80 3.51 4.52 -7.31
C CYS A 80 3.35 4.44 -5.79
N LEU A 81 3.38 5.58 -5.10
CA LEU A 81 3.17 5.64 -3.65
C LEU A 81 1.76 5.21 -3.27
N ALA A 82 0.74 5.69 -3.97
CA ALA A 82 -0.65 5.27 -3.78
C ALA A 82 -0.81 3.76 -4.04
N ALA A 83 -0.20 3.24 -5.11
CA ALA A 83 -0.22 1.82 -5.44
C ALA A 83 0.42 0.98 -4.33
N ALA A 84 1.55 1.42 -3.75
CA ALA A 84 2.18 0.71 -2.64
C ALA A 84 1.25 0.65 -1.42
N ARG A 85 0.56 1.76 -1.11
CA ARG A 85 -0.42 1.78 -0.01
C ARG A 85 -1.61 0.86 -0.28
N LEU A 86 -2.08 0.77 -1.52
CA LEU A 86 -3.13 -0.16 -1.92
C LEU A 86 -2.69 -1.62 -1.77
N VAL A 87 -1.44 -1.97 -2.09
CA VAL A 87 -0.88 -3.31 -1.85
C VAL A 87 -0.96 -3.68 -0.37
N HIS A 88 -0.56 -2.76 0.53
CA HIS A 88 -0.72 -2.96 1.99
C HIS A 88 -2.18 -3.26 2.36
N ALA A 89 -3.13 -2.47 1.84
CA ALA A 89 -4.55 -2.64 2.12
C ALA A 89 -5.08 -3.97 1.58
N SER A 90 -4.71 -4.36 0.36
CA SER A 90 -5.09 -5.64 -0.26
C SER A 90 -4.59 -6.83 0.56
N VAL A 91 -3.33 -6.78 1.04
CA VAL A 91 -2.78 -7.82 1.90
C VAL A 91 -3.53 -7.88 3.24
N ALA A 92 -3.81 -6.74 3.86
CA ALA A 92 -4.58 -6.70 5.11
C ALA A 92 -5.98 -7.32 4.95
N VAL A 93 -6.68 -7.01 3.85
CA VAL A 93 -7.98 -7.61 3.52
C VAL A 93 -7.86 -9.11 3.26
N TRP A 94 -6.84 -9.53 2.51
CA TRP A 94 -6.61 -10.95 2.23
C TRP A 94 -6.35 -11.77 3.50
N ILE A 95 -5.52 -11.25 4.41
CA ILE A 95 -5.27 -11.86 5.74
C ILE A 95 -6.57 -11.98 6.53
N ARG A 96 -7.37 -10.92 6.58
CA ARG A 96 -8.65 -10.89 7.30
C ARG A 96 -9.68 -11.87 6.75
N ARG A 97 -9.65 -12.14 5.44
CA ARG A 97 -10.57 -13.09 4.78
C ARG A 97 -10.18 -14.56 4.98
N ARG A 98 -8.97 -14.84 5.48
CA ARG A 98 -8.57 -16.22 5.78
C ARG A 98 -9.26 -16.72 7.06
N PRO A 99 -9.70 -17.99 7.10
CA PRO A 99 -10.19 -18.58 8.32
C PRO A 99 -9.08 -18.59 9.38
N LEU A 100 -9.47 -18.40 10.65
CA LEU A 100 -8.59 -18.65 11.79
C LEU A 100 -8.51 -20.17 11.96
N SER A 101 -7.40 -20.76 11.51
CA SER A 101 -7.07 -22.16 11.74
C SER A 101 -6.31 -22.34 13.04
#